data_AF-A0A2V8QG31-F1
#
_entry.id   AF-A0A2V8QG31-F1
#
_cell.length_a   1.000
_cell.length_b   1.000
_cell.length_c   1.000
_cell.angle_alpha   90.00
_cell.angle_beta   90.00
_cell.angle_gamma   90.00
#
_symmetry.space_group_name_H-M   'P 1'
#
loop_
_entity.id
_entity.type
_entity.pdbx_description
1 polymer ?
#
loop_
_entity_poly.entity_id
_entity_poly.type
_entity_poly.pdbx_seq_one_letter_code
_entity_poly.pdbx_strand_id
1 'polypeptide(L)'
;MRPSLDWLLVFVPIAVVIRFVPRLHSPTALFIISCLAIIPLAAWMGRSTEHLAKHLGSGVGSLLNATFGNAAELIIAMFAIAKGL
;
A
#
# COMPACT_ATOMS: atom_id res chain seq x y z
N MET A 1 -4.29 -9.15 21.18
CA MET A 1 -4.98 -8.27 20.21
C MET A 1 -3.91 -7.48 19.47
N ARG A 2 -3.67 -7.75 18.18
CA ARG A 2 -2.75 -6.91 17.39
C ARG A 2 -3.50 -5.58 17.16
N PRO A 3 -2.97 -4.41 17.56
CA PRO A 3 -3.65 -3.15 17.33
C PRO A 3 -3.91 -2.99 15.83
N SER A 4 -5.15 -2.73 15.45
CA SER A 4 -5.54 -2.49 14.06
C SER A 4 -4.99 -1.14 13.62
N LEU A 5 -4.01 -1.14 12.71
CA LEU A 5 -3.46 0.06 12.08
C LEU A 5 -4.42 0.72 11.08
N ASP A 6 -5.67 0.24 10.99
CA ASP A 6 -6.67 0.70 10.04
C ASP A 6 -7.03 2.19 10.21
N TRP A 7 -6.82 2.77 11.39
CA TRP A 7 -7.02 4.22 11.61
C TRP A 7 -6.11 5.09 10.71
N LEU A 8 -4.96 4.55 10.28
CA LEU A 8 -4.06 5.21 9.33
C LEU A 8 -4.70 5.42 7.95
N LEU A 9 -5.83 4.77 7.64
CA LEU A 9 -6.54 4.97 6.37
C LEU A 9 -7.03 6.40 6.19
N VAL A 10 -7.18 7.17 7.27
CA VAL A 10 -7.46 8.61 7.19
C VAL A 10 -6.39 9.37 6.40
N PHE A 11 -5.15 8.87 6.36
CA PHE A 11 -4.07 9.48 5.59
C PHE A 11 -4.26 9.32 4.07
N VAL A 12 -5.08 8.39 3.60
CA VAL A 12 -5.39 8.22 2.16
C VAL A 12 -6.09 9.47 1.59
N PRO A 13 -7.27 9.89 2.10
CA PRO A 13 -7.91 11.11 1.61
C PRO A 13 -7.06 12.36 1.91
N ILE A 14 -6.30 12.40 3.01
CA ILE A 14 -5.39 13.53 3.30
C ILE A 14 -4.31 13.64 2.23
N ALA A 15 -3.69 12.54 1.81
CA ALA A 15 -2.70 12.52 0.73
C ALA A 15 -3.29 13.06 -0.59
N VAL A 16 -4.51 12.63 -0.92
CA VAL A 16 -5.25 13.11 -2.10
C VAL A 16 -5.47 14.62 -2.02
N VAL A 17 -5.94 15.13 -0.87
CA VAL A 17 -6.15 16.57 -0.66
C VAL A 17 -4.85 17.36 -0.82
N ILE A 18 -3.75 16.93 -0.18
CA ILE A 18 -2.43 17.59 -0.31
C ILE A 18 -1.93 17.59 -1.76
N ARG A 19 -2.19 16.51 -2.50
CA ARG A 19 -1.77 16.39 -3.90
C ARG A 19 -2.55 17.32 -4.83
N PHE A 20 -3.85 17.47 -4.64
CA PHE A 20 -4.74 18.15 -5.59
C PHE A 20 -5.16 19.56 -5.18
N VAL A 21 -4.96 19.98 -3.92
CA VAL A 21 -5.22 21.35 -3.47
C VAL A 21 -3.92 22.15 -3.51
N PRO A 22 -3.73 23.08 -4.47
CA PRO A 22 -2.45 23.76 -4.67
C PRO A 22 -1.96 24.54 -3.43
N ARG A 23 -2.90 25.08 -2.64
CA ARG A 23 -2.59 25.84 -1.41
C ARG A 23 -2.00 24.97 -0.29
N LEU A 24 -2.26 23.66 -0.31
CA LEU A 24 -1.82 22.70 0.70
C LEU A 24 -0.63 21.86 0.22
N HIS A 25 -0.10 22.16 -0.97
CA HIS A 25 0.93 21.35 -1.59
C HIS A 25 2.26 21.51 -0.85
N SER A 26 2.72 20.42 -0.24
CA SER A 26 4.04 20.31 0.39
C SER A 26 4.65 18.96 0.06
N PRO A 27 5.80 18.90 -0.65
CA PRO A 27 6.41 17.63 -1.04
C PRO A 27 6.76 16.74 0.15
N THR A 28 7.34 17.31 1.21
CA THR A 28 7.71 16.57 2.42
C THR A 28 6.49 16.03 3.15
N ALA A 29 5.44 16.86 3.31
CA ALA A 29 4.22 16.41 3.95
C ALA A 29 3.52 15.33 3.12
N LEU A 30 3.43 15.50 1.79
CA LEU A 30 2.86 14.51 0.90
C LEU A 30 3.60 13.17 0.99
N PHE A 31 4.93 13.19 1.07
CA PHE A 31 5.73 11.98 1.25
C PHE A 31 5.38 11.25 2.54
N ILE A 32 5.45 11.93 3.69
CA ILE A 32 5.18 11.33 5.00
C ILE A 32 3.75 10.78 5.07
N ILE A 33 2.77 11.57 4.63
CA ILE A 33 1.36 11.18 4.65
C ILE A 33 1.10 9.99 3.71
N SER A 34 1.74 9.95 2.55
CA SER A 34 1.65 8.80 1.64
C SER A 34 2.26 7.54 2.24
N CYS A 35 3.41 7.64 2.92
CA CYS A 35 4.00 6.50 3.64
C CYS A 35 3.05 5.95 4.71
N LEU A 36 2.44 6.83 5.51
CA LEU A 36 1.46 6.43 6.54
C LEU A 36 0.22 5.78 5.93
N ALA A 37 -0.27 6.29 4.80
CA ALA A 37 -1.43 5.76 4.08
C ALA A 37 -1.16 4.36 3.50
N ILE A 38 0.07 4.06 3.05
CA ILE A 38 0.43 2.77 2.47
C ILE A 38 0.41 1.63 3.51
N ILE A 39 0.74 1.90 4.78
CA ILE A 39 0.83 0.88 5.84
C ILE A 39 -0.44 0.02 5.96
N PRO A 40 -1.64 0.59 6.21
CA PRO A 40 -2.87 -0.20 6.30
C PRO A 40 -3.29 -0.80 4.96
N LEU A 41 -3.03 -0.12 3.84
CA LEU A 41 -3.36 -0.59 2.49
C LEU A 41 -2.58 -1.87 2.14
N ALA A 42 -1.29 -1.91 2.43
CA ALA A 42 -0.44 -3.09 2.25
C ALA A 42 -0.95 -4.26 3.10
N ALA A 43 -1.31 -3.99 4.36
CA ALA A 43 -1.86 -5.01 5.25
C ALA A 43 -3.22 -5.55 4.75
N TRP A 44 -4.09 -4.69 4.20
CA TRP A 44 -5.36 -5.09 3.61
C TRP A 44 -5.14 -5.95 2.37
N MET A 45 -4.27 -5.51 1.46
CA MET A 45 -3.94 -6.25 0.24
C MET A 45 -3.38 -7.64 0.55
N GLY A 46 -2.46 -7.77 1.51
CA GLY A 46 -1.92 -9.06 1.93
C GLY A 46 -3.00 -10.01 2.48
N ARG A 47 -3.87 -9.52 3.39
CA ARG A 47 -4.98 -10.33 3.94
C ARG A 47 -5.98 -10.76 2.87
N SER A 48 -6.35 -9.84 1.98
CA SER A 48 -7.25 -10.12 0.86
C SER A 48 -6.64 -11.16 -0.08
N THR A 49 -5.34 -11.06 -0.35
CA THR A 49 -4.61 -12.03 -1.18
C THR A 49 -4.57 -13.40 -0.53
N GLU A 50 -4.25 -13.48 0.76
CA GLU A 50 -4.23 -14.74 1.50
C GLU A 50 -5.62 -15.39 1.49
N HIS A 51 -6.68 -14.60 1.67
CA HIS A 51 -8.05 -15.07 1.60
C HIS A 51 -8.40 -15.61 0.20
N LEU A 52 -8.00 -14.88 -0.85
CA LEU A 52 -8.23 -15.31 -2.22
C LEU A 52 -7.43 -16.56 -2.59
N ALA A 53 -6.16 -16.66 -2.16
CA ALA A 53 -5.29 -17.79 -2.40
C ALA A 53 -5.85 -19.11 -1.86
N LYS A 54 -6.57 -19.07 -0.72
CA LYS A 54 -7.25 -20.23 -0.14
C LYS A 54 -8.32 -20.84 -1.06
N HIS A 55 -8.85 -20.07 -2.01
CA HIS A 55 -9.91 -20.49 -2.92
C HIS A 55 -9.41 -20.92 -4.31
N LEU A 56 -8.11 -20.74 -4.61
CA LEU A 56 -7.56 -20.90 -5.97
C LEU A 56 -6.64 -22.12 -6.15
N GLY A 57 -6.55 -22.99 -5.13
CA GLY A 57 -5.67 -24.17 -5.15
C GLY A 57 -4.20 -23.82 -4.92
N SER A 58 -3.36 -24.84 -4.69
CA SER A 58 -1.98 -24.67 -4.22
C SER A 58 -1.08 -23.90 -5.19
N GLY A 59 -1.14 -24.18 -6.49
CA GLY A 59 -0.27 -23.53 -7.49
C GLY A 59 -0.59 -22.04 -7.68
N VAL A 60 -1.83 -21.74 -8.08
CA VAL A 60 -2.27 -20.36 -8.36
C VAL A 60 -2.31 -19.52 -7.08
N GLY A 61 -2.76 -20.10 -5.95
CA GLY A 61 -2.76 -19.42 -4.66
C GLY A 61 -1.36 -19.05 -4.17
N SER A 62 -0.36 -19.92 -4.37
CA SER A 62 1.04 -19.62 -3.99
C SER A 62 1.62 -18.49 -4.85
N LEU A 63 1.35 -18.49 -6.15
CA LEU A 63 1.79 -17.42 -7.06
C LEU A 63 1.16 -16.07 -6.67
N LEU A 64 -0.14 -16.06 -6.37
CA LEU A 64 -0.87 -14.86 -5.93
C LEU A 64 -0.32 -14.32 -4.62
N ASN A 65 -0.10 -15.18 -3.63
CA ASN A 65 0.45 -14.76 -2.35
C ASN A 65 1.88 -14.22 -2.48
N ALA A 66 2.71 -14.84 -3.31
CA ALA A 66 4.08 -14.35 -3.55
C ALA A 66 4.12 -12.98 -4.24
N THR A 67 3.18 -12.72 -5.15
CA THR A 67 3.10 -11.45 -5.89
C THR A 67 2.38 -10.36 -5.11
N PHE A 68 1.13 -10.58 -4.72
CA PHE A 68 0.31 -9.55 -4.07
C PHE A 68 0.52 -9.48 -2.55
N GLY A 69 1.04 -10.52 -1.90
CA GLY A 69 1.46 -10.45 -0.50
C GLY A 69 2.63 -9.51 -0.27
N ASN A 70 3.49 -9.31 -1.28
CA ASN A 70 4.61 -8.36 -1.30
C ASN A 70 4.41 -7.22 -2.32
N ALA A 71 3.18 -6.96 -2.77
CA ALA A 71 2.96 -6.01 -3.85
C ALA A 71 3.33 -4.57 -3.45
N ALA A 72 3.23 -4.21 -2.16
CA ALA A 72 3.63 -2.88 -1.71
C ALA A 72 5.13 -2.64 -1.94
N GLU A 73 5.97 -3.59 -1.55
CA GLU A 73 7.42 -3.55 -1.76
C GLU A 73 7.78 -3.52 -3.25
N LEU A 74 7.14 -4.38 -4.05
CA LEU A 74 7.39 -4.47 -5.49
C LEU A 74 6.98 -3.18 -6.21
N ILE A 75 5.85 -2.58 -5.85
CA ILE A 75 5.40 -1.30 -6.44
C ILE A 75 6.38 -0.18 -6.08
N ILE A 76 6.80 -0.08 -4.83
CA ILE A 76 7.76 0.95 -4.39
C ILE A 76 9.10 0.77 -5.11
N ALA A 77 9.63 -0.46 -5.16
CA ALA A 77 10.88 -0.76 -5.85
C ALA A 77 10.80 -0.42 -7.33
N MET A 78 9.71 -0.77 -8.01
CA MET A 78 9.50 -0.45 -9.41
C MET A 78 9.51 1.07 -9.67
N PHE A 79 8.80 1.85 -8.85
CA PHE A 79 8.79 3.31 -9.00
C PHE A 79 10.13 3.96 -8.64
N ALA A 80 10.86 3.41 -7.66
CA ALA A 80 12.20 3.86 -7.31
C ALA A 80 13.15 3.67 -8.50
N ILE A 81 13.24 2.44 -9.03
CA ILE A 81 14.07 2.12 -10.19
C ILE A 81 13.68 2.97 -11.40
N ALA A 82 12.39 3.14 -11.68
CA ALA A 82 11.90 3.97 -12.78
C ALA A 82 12.25 5.46 -12.64
N LYS A 83 12.52 5.93 -11.41
CA LYS A 83 12.97 7.30 -11.12
C LYS A 83 14.48 7.44 -11.01
N GLY A 84 15.23 6.37 -11.30
CA GLY A 84 16.69 6.39 -11.30
C GLY A 84 17.31 6.28 -9.91
N LEU A 85 16.58 5.70 -8.94
CA LEU A 85 17.18 5.13 -7.74
C LEU A 85 17.85 3.80 -8.03
#